data_AF-A0A1K1ME48-F1
#
_entry.id   AF-A0A1K1ME48-F1
#
_cell.length_a   1.000
_cell.length_b   1.000
_cell.length_c   1.000
_cell.angle_alpha   90.00
_cell.angle_beta   90.00
_cell.angle_gamma   90.00
#
_symmetry.space_group_name_H-M   'P 1'
#
loop_
_entity.id
_entity.type
_entity.pdbx_description
1 polymer ?
#
loop_
_entity_poly.entity_id
_entity_poly.type
_entity_poly.pdbx_seq_one_letter_code
_entity_poly.pdbx_strand_id
1 'polypeptide(L)'
;MRKIIFIVLIVPMFAFGQDTLNVSKDQRTFCLNVVKSVIEHNCDQYYNSINDSIVFFHKMRDTIIPKSALKPQLMELCNSIVKNDSLDYQYYLNNFKMQFYNVNEVAEIISRGRKERNLSTLKYYKIKDGDIFFQGANHKTRDRADFILDDAFKFIFRKIDGEYKILLIAP
;
A
#
# COMPACT_ATOMS: atom_id res chain seq x y z
N MET A 1 -5.80 -40.27 42.93
CA MET A 1 -6.27 -39.87 41.58
C MET A 1 -5.74 -38.47 41.28
N ARG A 2 -4.73 -38.33 40.41
CA ARG A 2 -4.15 -37.03 40.02
C ARG A 2 -4.97 -36.44 38.88
N LYS A 3 -5.62 -35.30 39.10
CA LYS A 3 -6.24 -34.49 38.04
C LYS A 3 -5.13 -33.76 37.29
N ILE A 4 -4.90 -34.11 36.03
CA ILE A 4 -4.05 -33.36 35.12
C ILE A 4 -4.93 -32.29 34.47
N ILE A 5 -4.68 -31.03 34.80
CA ILE A 5 -5.33 -29.88 34.15
C ILE A 5 -4.62 -29.69 32.81
N PHE A 6 -5.31 -30.03 31.71
CA PHE A 6 -4.89 -29.68 30.36
C PHE A 6 -5.13 -28.18 30.16
N ILE A 7 -4.09 -27.37 30.36
CA ILE A 7 -4.09 -25.97 29.92
C ILE A 7 -3.81 -26.01 28.42
N VAL A 8 -4.88 -25.97 27.62
CA VAL A 8 -4.77 -25.73 26.18
C VAL A 8 -4.39 -24.27 26.01
N LEU A 9 -3.10 -24.01 25.82
CA LEU A 9 -2.57 -22.71 25.46
C LEU A 9 -2.99 -22.43 24.01
N ILE A 10 -4.12 -21.74 23.82
CA ILE A 10 -4.49 -21.19 22.52
C ILE A 10 -3.53 -20.03 22.26
N VAL A 11 -2.40 -20.33 21.62
CA VAL A 11 -1.54 -19.30 21.03
C VAL A 11 -2.33 -18.74 19.85
N PRO A 12 -2.65 -17.43 19.81
CA PRO A 12 -3.17 -16.85 18.60
C PRO A 12 -2.04 -16.89 17.57
N MET A 13 -2.13 -17.82 16.63
CA MET A 13 -1.27 -17.85 15.44
C MET A 13 -1.66 -16.67 14.55
N PHE A 14 -1.32 -15.45 14.95
CA PHE A 14 -1.11 -14.38 14.00
C PHE A 14 0.19 -14.74 13.28
N ALA A 15 0.06 -15.52 12.21
CA ALA A 15 1.09 -15.64 11.20
C ALA A 15 1.22 -14.26 10.55
N PHE A 16 1.94 -13.36 11.20
CA PHE A 16 2.44 -12.16 10.57
C PHE A 16 3.36 -12.64 9.46
N GLY A 17 2.89 -12.54 8.21
CA GLY A 17 3.76 -12.65 7.07
C GLY A 17 4.94 -11.72 7.31
N GLN A 18 6.15 -12.28 7.32
CA GLN A 18 7.35 -11.53 7.57
C GLN A 18 7.43 -10.42 6.52
N ASP A 19 7.41 -9.16 6.98
CA ASP A 19 7.54 -8.04 6.04
C ASP A 19 8.87 -8.18 5.30
N THR A 20 8.89 -7.72 4.05
CA THR A 20 10.11 -7.65 3.25
C THR A 20 11.09 -6.59 3.77
N LEU A 21 10.58 -5.56 4.46
CA LEU A 21 11.34 -4.56 5.19
C LEU A 21 10.71 -4.39 6.58
N ASN A 22 11.51 -4.39 7.64
CA ASN A 22 11.02 -4.14 9.00
C ASN A 22 10.64 -2.66 9.16
N VAL A 23 9.35 -2.35 9.13
CA VAL A 23 8.81 -0.99 9.27
C VAL A 23 8.32 -0.73 10.70
N SER A 24 8.28 0.55 11.10
CA SER A 24 7.72 0.93 12.39
C SER A 24 6.22 0.66 12.46
N LYS A 25 5.70 0.54 13.70
CA LYS A 25 4.26 0.39 13.94
C LYS A 25 3.46 1.52 13.29
N ASP A 26 3.95 2.76 13.34
CA ASP A 26 3.27 3.92 12.78
C ASP A 26 3.22 3.87 11.25
N GLN A 27 4.31 3.44 10.60
CA GLN A 27 4.37 3.26 9.14
C GLN A 27 3.37 2.21 8.67
N ARG A 28 3.31 1.07 9.38
CA ARG A 28 2.32 0.03 9.08
C ARG A 28 0.90 0.52 9.30
N THR A 29 0.65 1.21 10.42
CA THR A 29 -0.67 1.75 10.77
C THR A 29 -1.15 2.74 9.72
N PHE A 30 -0.27 3.62 9.23
CA PHE A 30 -0.58 4.53 8.13
C PHE A 30 -1.04 3.77 6.88
N CYS A 31 -0.27 2.78 6.42
CA CYS A 31 -0.62 2.02 5.21
C CYS A 31 -1.95 1.27 5.38
N LEU A 32 -2.16 0.65 6.53
CA LEU A 32 -3.41 -0.04 6.85
C LEU A 32 -4.62 0.91 6.89
N ASN A 33 -4.45 2.14 7.40
CA ASN A 33 -5.50 3.15 7.37
C ASN A 33 -5.85 3.60 5.95
N VAL A 34 -4.85 3.69 5.05
CA VAL A 34 -5.08 3.96 3.63
C VAL A 34 -5.88 2.81 3.00
N VAL A 35 -5.41 1.58 3.17
CA VAL A 35 -6.08 0.37 2.66
C VAL A 35 -7.53 0.32 3.15
N LYS A 36 -7.73 0.47 4.46
CA LYS A 36 -9.07 0.48 5.07
C LYS A 36 -9.95 1.55 4.46
N SER A 37 -9.43 2.77 4.25
CA SER A 37 -10.21 3.86 3.66
C SER A 37 -10.67 3.57 2.24
N VAL A 38 -9.86 2.86 1.44
CA VAL A 38 -10.23 2.46 0.08
C VAL A 38 -11.26 1.32 0.11
N ILE A 39 -11.05 0.31 0.96
CA ILE A 39 -11.96 -0.83 1.07
C ILE A 39 -13.34 -0.43 1.60
N GLU A 40 -13.39 0.50 2.55
CA GLU A 40 -14.64 0.99 3.15
C GLU A 40 -15.20 2.23 2.42
N HIS A 41 -14.65 2.58 1.25
CA HIS A 41 -15.05 3.74 0.44
C HIS A 41 -15.06 5.08 1.21
N ASN A 42 -14.22 5.23 2.23
CA ASN A 42 -13.96 6.50 2.91
C ASN A 42 -12.95 7.33 2.10
N CYS A 43 -13.43 7.83 0.96
CA CYS A 43 -12.57 8.48 -0.03
C CYS A 43 -11.99 9.81 0.47
N ASP A 44 -12.63 10.48 1.43
CA ASP A 44 -12.06 11.67 2.08
C ASP A 44 -10.81 11.33 2.89
N GLN A 45 -10.83 10.23 3.65
CA GLN A 45 -9.64 9.77 4.37
C GLN A 45 -8.53 9.36 3.40
N TYR A 46 -8.88 8.66 2.31
CA TYR A 46 -7.92 8.32 1.26
C TYR A 46 -7.29 9.58 0.66
N TYR A 47 -8.11 10.55 0.26
CA TYR A 47 -7.65 11.84 -0.25
C TYR A 47 -6.76 12.59 0.76
N ASN A 48 -7.12 12.59 2.04
CA ASN A 48 -6.34 13.25 3.10
C ASN A 48 -4.98 12.61 3.36
N SER A 49 -4.81 11.34 3.01
CA SER A 49 -3.51 10.65 3.06
C SER A 49 -2.54 11.09 1.95
N ILE A 50 -3.03 11.75 0.90
CA ILE A 50 -2.23 12.25 -0.22
C ILE A 50 -1.57 13.58 0.17
N ASN A 51 -0.28 13.73 -0.19
CA ASN A 51 0.44 15.00 -0.06
C ASN A 51 -0.15 16.08 -0.99
N ASP A 52 0.11 17.37 -0.73
CA ASP A 52 -0.45 18.49 -1.51
C ASP A 52 -0.11 18.43 -3.01
N SER A 53 0.97 17.74 -3.35
CA SER A 53 1.23 17.27 -4.71
C SER A 53 1.83 15.87 -4.67
N ILE A 54 1.55 15.09 -5.70
CA ILE A 54 2.21 13.82 -5.94
C ILE A 54 2.90 13.81 -7.28
N VAL A 55 3.85 12.90 -7.41
CA VAL A 55 4.36 12.50 -8.70
C VAL A 55 3.52 11.33 -9.19
N PHE A 56 2.77 11.54 -10.28
CA PHE A 56 2.05 10.47 -10.95
C PHE A 56 2.99 9.78 -11.94
N PHE A 57 3.26 8.50 -11.72
CA PHE A 57 4.14 7.70 -12.57
C PHE A 57 3.32 6.77 -13.46
N HIS A 58 3.26 7.05 -14.76
CA HIS A 58 2.55 6.21 -15.72
C HIS A 58 3.29 6.17 -17.06
N LYS A 59 3.39 4.97 -17.66
CA LYS A 59 4.04 4.75 -18.98
C LYS A 59 5.42 5.43 -19.11
N MET A 60 6.24 5.35 -18.07
CA MET A 60 7.60 5.92 -18.04
C MET A 60 7.67 7.45 -18.13
N ARG A 61 6.56 8.14 -17.83
CA ARG A 61 6.51 9.58 -17.65
C ARG A 61 6.08 9.87 -16.23
N ASP A 62 6.71 10.86 -15.65
CA ASP A 62 6.27 11.45 -14.41
C ASP A 62 5.76 12.86 -14.61
N THR A 63 4.69 13.17 -13.89
CA THR A 63 4.08 14.50 -13.87
C THR A 63 3.78 14.86 -12.43
N ILE A 64 4.04 16.12 -12.06
CA ILE A 64 3.58 16.65 -10.78
C ILE A 64 2.13 17.02 -10.97
N ILE A 65 1.25 16.45 -10.15
CA ILE A 65 -0.16 16.79 -10.16
C ILE A 65 -0.52 17.31 -8.77
N PRO A 66 -1.10 18.53 -8.66
CA PRO A 66 -1.58 19.03 -7.39
C PRO A 66 -2.74 18.16 -6.91
N LYS A 67 -2.79 17.91 -5.61
CA LYS A 67 -3.81 17.08 -4.96
C LYS A 67 -5.24 17.49 -5.31
N SER A 68 -5.49 18.80 -5.39
CA SER A 68 -6.80 19.33 -5.78
C SER A 68 -7.25 18.88 -7.18
N ALA A 69 -6.32 18.79 -8.14
CA ALA A 69 -6.62 18.32 -9.49
C ALA A 69 -6.84 16.78 -9.56
N LEU A 70 -6.28 16.04 -8.61
CA LEU A 70 -6.47 14.58 -8.49
C LEU A 70 -7.77 14.19 -7.81
N LYS A 71 -8.42 15.11 -7.09
CA LYS A 71 -9.59 14.78 -6.26
C LYS A 71 -10.64 13.96 -7.03
N PRO A 72 -11.11 14.35 -8.23
CA PRO A 72 -12.13 13.57 -8.94
C PRO A 72 -11.67 12.15 -9.26
N GLN A 73 -10.43 11.99 -9.73
CA GLN A 73 -9.85 10.70 -10.11
C GLN A 73 -9.62 9.78 -8.91
N LEU A 74 -9.18 10.34 -7.78
CA LEU A 74 -9.01 9.58 -6.53
C LEU A 74 -10.35 9.12 -5.96
N MET A 75 -11.40 9.94 -6.09
CA MET A 75 -12.75 9.56 -5.67
C MET A 75 -13.31 8.45 -6.56
N GLU A 76 -13.15 8.57 -7.88
CA GLU A 76 -13.54 7.52 -8.83
C GLU A 76 -12.81 6.21 -8.52
N LEU A 77 -11.49 6.27 -8.39
CA LEU A 77 -10.64 5.13 -8.06
C LEU A 77 -11.06 4.47 -6.75
N CYS A 78 -11.24 5.25 -5.69
CA CYS A 78 -11.69 4.76 -4.38
C CYS A 78 -13.05 4.05 -4.44
N ASN A 79 -13.96 4.51 -5.29
CA ASN A 79 -15.28 3.90 -5.45
C ASN A 79 -15.30 2.70 -6.40
N SER A 80 -14.31 2.54 -7.29
CA SER A 80 -14.30 1.50 -8.32
C SER A 80 -13.29 0.37 -8.09
N ILE A 81 -12.35 0.56 -7.16
CA ILE A 81 -11.21 -0.35 -6.97
C ILE A 81 -11.64 -1.71 -6.40
N VAL A 82 -12.63 -1.71 -5.50
CA VAL A 82 -13.18 -2.92 -4.90
C VAL A 82 -14.32 -3.38 -5.80
N LYS A 83 -14.13 -4.51 -6.50
CA LYS A 83 -15.10 -4.99 -7.50
C LYS A 83 -16.20 -5.87 -6.90
N ASN A 84 -16.14 -6.17 -5.61
CA ASN A 84 -17.06 -7.07 -4.92
C ASN A 84 -17.32 -6.58 -3.49
N ASP A 85 -18.57 -6.24 -3.21
CA ASP A 85 -19.04 -5.71 -1.92
C ASP A 85 -18.87 -6.69 -0.74
N SER A 86 -18.58 -7.97 -1.02
CA SER A 86 -18.25 -8.98 0.00
C SER A 86 -16.82 -8.84 0.53
N LEU A 87 -16.01 -7.94 -0.03
CA LEU A 87 -14.61 -7.71 0.34
C LEU A 87 -14.52 -6.63 1.41
N ASP A 88 -14.65 -7.04 2.66
CA ASP A 88 -14.41 -6.14 3.79
C ASP A 88 -12.92 -6.05 4.17
N TYR A 89 -12.62 -5.16 5.10
CA TYR A 89 -11.26 -4.96 5.57
C TYR A 89 -10.66 -6.19 6.28
N GLN A 90 -11.50 -7.05 6.90
CA GLN A 90 -11.02 -8.29 7.52
C GLN A 90 -10.61 -9.32 6.48
N TYR A 91 -11.39 -9.44 5.39
CA TYR A 91 -11.03 -10.25 4.24
C TYR A 91 -9.66 -9.85 3.71
N TYR A 92 -9.39 -8.54 3.58
CA TYR A 92 -8.08 -8.06 3.16
C TYR A 92 -6.95 -8.56 4.07
N LEU A 93 -7.05 -8.38 5.38
CA LEU A 93 -6.01 -8.80 6.34
C LEU A 93 -5.74 -10.31 6.27
N ASN A 94 -6.78 -11.11 6.08
CA ASN A 94 -6.69 -12.56 6.03
C ASN A 94 -6.08 -13.06 4.72
N ASN A 95 -6.33 -12.38 3.61
CA ASN A 95 -6.05 -12.92 2.29
C ASN A 95 -4.94 -12.21 1.52
N PHE A 96 -4.52 -11.01 1.93
CA PHE A 96 -3.52 -10.22 1.22
C PHE A 96 -2.20 -10.14 1.98
N LYS A 97 -1.11 -10.05 1.22
CA LYS A 97 0.25 -9.84 1.71
C LYS A 97 0.58 -8.36 1.67
N MET A 98 1.01 -7.83 2.82
CA MET A 98 1.65 -6.52 2.89
C MET A 98 3.14 -6.69 2.70
N GLN A 99 3.71 -5.90 1.81
CA GLN A 99 5.15 -5.88 1.57
C GLN A 99 5.63 -4.43 1.59
N PHE A 100 6.77 -4.24 2.23
CA PHE A 100 7.43 -2.95 2.40
C PHE A 100 8.83 -3.03 1.82
N TYR A 101 9.24 -2.02 1.09
CA TYR A 101 10.55 -2.01 0.44
C TYR A 101 11.20 -0.66 0.62
N ASN A 102 12.52 -0.64 0.75
CA ASN A 102 13.23 0.61 0.56
C ASN A 102 13.05 1.03 -0.89
N VAL A 103 12.75 2.31 -1.14
CA VAL A 103 12.50 2.79 -2.51
C VAL A 103 13.70 2.58 -3.44
N ASN A 104 14.93 2.53 -2.88
CA ASN A 104 16.12 2.16 -3.63
C ASN A 104 16.12 0.69 -4.08
N GLU A 105 15.54 -0.23 -3.30
CA GLU A 105 15.39 -1.65 -3.68
C GLU A 105 14.30 -1.81 -4.75
N VAL A 106 13.26 -0.97 -4.71
CA VAL A 106 12.19 -0.97 -5.70
C VAL A 106 12.70 -0.56 -7.08
N ALA A 107 13.62 0.42 -7.14
CA ALA A 107 14.30 0.77 -8.38
C ALA A 107 14.95 -0.46 -9.04
N GLU A 108 15.48 -1.40 -8.26
CA GLU A 108 16.03 -2.65 -8.79
C GLU A 108 14.94 -3.70 -9.12
N ILE A 109 13.94 -3.87 -8.27
CA ILE A 109 12.86 -4.86 -8.46
C ILE A 109 12.08 -4.57 -9.75
N ILE A 110 11.73 -3.30 -9.98
CA ILE A 110 10.99 -2.92 -11.18
C ILE A 110 11.90 -3.02 -12.44
N SER A 111 13.21 -2.77 -12.30
CA SER A 111 14.19 -2.90 -13.38
C SER A 111 14.48 -4.34 -13.81
N ARG A 112 14.42 -5.31 -12.89
CA ARG A 112 14.65 -6.74 -13.20
C ARG A 112 13.51 -7.39 -14.00
N GLY A 113 12.29 -6.81 -13.95
CA GLY A 113 11.11 -7.32 -14.67
C GLY A 113 10.86 -6.71 -16.05
N ARG A 114 11.31 -5.46 -16.29
CA ARG A 114 11.26 -4.76 -17.59
C ARG A 114 12.39 -3.73 -17.63
N LYS A 115 13.17 -3.71 -18.71
CA LYS A 115 14.43 -2.96 -18.87
C LYS A 115 14.44 -1.44 -18.58
N GLU A 116 13.33 -0.78 -18.26
CA GLU A 116 13.29 0.70 -18.17
C GLU A 116 12.32 1.28 -17.13
N ARG A 117 12.01 0.55 -16.07
CA ARG A 117 11.21 1.12 -14.96
C ARG A 117 12.10 1.33 -13.74
N ASN A 118 12.96 2.32 -13.81
CA ASN A 118 13.81 2.70 -12.67
C ASN A 118 13.27 4.03 -12.10
N LEU A 119 13.00 4.08 -10.80
CA LEU A 119 12.57 5.33 -10.15
C LEU A 119 13.65 6.43 -10.26
N SER A 120 14.90 6.08 -10.55
CA SER A 120 15.97 7.03 -10.83
C SER A 120 15.84 7.76 -12.17
N THR A 121 14.99 7.29 -13.10
CA THR A 121 14.73 7.96 -14.38
C THR A 121 13.63 9.01 -14.30
N LEU A 122 12.99 9.15 -13.13
CA LEU A 122 11.96 10.15 -12.89
C LEU A 122 12.56 11.54 -12.80
N LYS A 123 11.97 12.50 -13.52
CA LYS A 123 12.45 13.89 -13.58
C LYS A 123 12.04 14.69 -12.34
N TYR A 124 10.86 14.40 -11.80
CA TYR A 124 10.17 15.17 -10.76
C TYR A 124 10.18 14.47 -9.42
N TYR A 125 10.22 13.14 -9.37
CA TYR A 125 10.36 12.41 -8.12
C TYR A 125 11.84 12.21 -7.76
N LYS A 126 12.25 12.80 -6.63
CA LYS A 126 13.56 12.55 -6.03
C LYS A 126 13.38 11.70 -4.78
N ILE A 127 13.94 10.50 -4.80
CA ILE A 127 14.03 9.63 -3.63
C ILE A 127 14.81 10.40 -2.55
N LYS A 128 14.29 10.42 -1.33
CA LYS A 128 15.05 10.89 -0.16
C LYS A 128 14.87 9.92 1.00
N ASP A 129 15.68 10.08 2.02
CA ASP A 129 15.62 9.26 3.22
C ASP A 129 14.22 9.19 3.83
N GLY A 130 13.88 8.00 4.33
CA GLY A 130 12.57 7.70 4.90
C GLY A 130 11.44 7.46 3.89
N ASP A 131 11.70 7.53 2.59
CA ASP A 131 10.76 7.04 1.58
C ASP A 131 10.64 5.51 1.66
N ILE A 132 9.41 5.03 1.73
CA ILE A 132 9.10 3.60 1.76
C ILE A 132 8.05 3.31 0.70
N PHE A 133 8.26 2.23 -0.05
CA PHE A 133 7.26 1.71 -0.97
C PHE A 133 6.42 0.64 -0.28
N PHE A 134 5.11 0.75 -0.43
CA PHE A 134 4.12 -0.21 0.04
C PHE A 134 3.48 -0.94 -1.13
N GLN A 135 3.39 -2.27 -1.03
CA GLN A 135 2.66 -3.16 -1.93
C GLN A 135 1.67 -3.98 -1.12
N GLY A 136 0.38 -3.68 -1.26
CA GLY A 136 -0.72 -4.35 -0.55
C GLY A 136 -1.62 -5.24 -1.42
N ALA A 137 -1.47 -5.20 -2.75
CA ALA A 137 -2.41 -5.88 -3.66
C ALA A 137 -2.19 -7.40 -3.83
N ASN A 138 -1.15 -7.98 -3.23
CA ASN A 138 -0.76 -9.37 -3.50
C ASN A 138 -1.59 -10.38 -2.69
N HIS A 139 -2.48 -11.12 -3.37
CA HIS A 139 -3.23 -12.22 -2.74
C HIS A 139 -2.32 -13.40 -2.32
N LYS A 140 -2.59 -14.02 -1.16
CA LYS A 140 -1.76 -15.10 -0.59
C LYS A 140 -1.78 -16.37 -1.42
N THR A 141 -2.90 -16.69 -2.07
CA THR A 141 -3.12 -17.96 -2.79
C THR A 141 -2.97 -17.86 -4.33
N ARG A 142 -2.63 -16.70 -4.88
CA ARG A 142 -2.56 -16.42 -6.34
C ARG A 142 -3.89 -16.62 -7.10
N ASP A 143 -5.01 -16.78 -6.41
CA ASP A 143 -6.32 -16.77 -7.06
C ASP A 143 -6.64 -15.34 -7.53
N ARG A 144 -6.35 -15.05 -8.80
CA ARG A 144 -6.40 -13.70 -9.39
C ARG A 144 -7.77 -13.36 -9.96
N ALA A 145 -8.85 -13.77 -9.30
CA ALA A 145 -10.18 -13.33 -9.72
C ALA A 145 -10.42 -11.87 -9.29
N ASP A 146 -9.72 -10.92 -9.92
CA ASP A 146 -10.04 -9.48 -10.02
C ASP A 146 -10.63 -8.77 -8.79
N PHE A 147 -10.27 -9.18 -7.57
CA PHE A 147 -10.95 -8.72 -6.35
C PHE A 147 -10.67 -7.25 -6.03
N ILE A 148 -9.46 -6.77 -6.35
CA ILE A 148 -9.00 -5.42 -6.08
C ILE A 148 -8.16 -4.97 -7.28
N LEU A 149 -8.43 -3.77 -7.81
CA LEU A 149 -7.50 -3.11 -8.74
C LEU A 149 -6.29 -2.58 -7.97
N ASP A 150 -5.10 -3.06 -8.33
CA ASP A 150 -3.86 -2.89 -7.58
C ASP A 150 -3.48 -1.42 -7.25
N ASP A 151 -3.94 -0.46 -8.04
CA ASP A 151 -3.38 0.90 -8.14
C ASP A 151 -3.40 1.68 -6.82
N ALA A 152 -4.45 1.58 -5.99
CA ALA A 152 -4.48 2.29 -4.70
C ALA A 152 -3.73 1.57 -3.56
N PHE A 153 -3.22 0.35 -3.81
CA PHE A 153 -2.46 -0.44 -2.83
C PHE A 153 -0.96 -0.44 -3.16
N LYS A 154 -0.53 0.43 -4.09
CA LYS A 154 0.85 0.61 -4.53
C LYS A 154 1.25 2.06 -4.48
N PHE A 155 2.01 2.44 -3.45
CA PHE A 155 2.41 3.82 -3.29
C PHE A 155 3.71 3.97 -2.52
N ILE A 156 4.36 5.13 -2.72
CA ILE A 156 5.47 5.58 -1.91
C ILE A 156 4.96 6.62 -0.91
N PHE A 157 5.40 6.51 0.34
CA PHE A 157 5.03 7.42 1.41
C PHE A 157 6.25 7.85 2.24
N ARG A 158 6.12 9.01 2.89
CA ARG A 158 7.08 9.56 3.85
C ARG A 158 6.34 10.36 4.91
N LYS A 159 6.98 10.54 6.07
CA LYS A 159 6.62 11.56 7.06
C LYS A 159 6.97 12.97 6.55
N ILE A 160 6.00 13.87 6.51
CA ILE A 160 6.11 15.31 6.22
C ILE A 160 5.43 16.05 7.36
N ASP A 161 6.14 17.00 7.98
CA ASP A 161 5.59 17.85 9.06
C ASP A 161 4.90 17.07 10.19
N GLY A 162 5.45 15.89 10.52
CA GLY A 162 4.93 15.05 11.59
C GLY A 162 3.91 13.98 11.14
N GLU A 163 3.41 14.04 9.91
CA GLU A 163 2.38 13.13 9.40
C GLU A 163 2.87 12.31 8.22
N TYR A 164 2.47 11.04 8.12
CA TYR A 164 2.74 10.26 6.91
C TYR A 164 1.82 10.69 5.77
N LYS A 165 2.39 10.87 4.57
CA LYS A 165 1.67 11.22 3.35
C LYS A 165 2.16 10.37 2.17
N ILE A 166 1.24 10.06 1.26
CA ILE A 166 1.55 9.45 -0.04
C ILE A 166 2.14 10.53 -0.95
N LEU A 167 3.29 10.20 -1.54
CA LEU A 167 4.08 11.07 -2.43
C LEU A 167 4.01 10.65 -3.89
N LEU A 168 3.76 9.36 -4.15
CA LEU A 168 3.75 8.78 -5.48
C LEU A 168 2.77 7.61 -5.49
N ILE A 169 1.92 7.56 -6.52
CA ILE A 169 1.04 6.43 -6.82
C ILE A 169 1.63 5.73 -8.05
N ALA A 170 1.74 4.40 -8.00
CA ALA A 170 2.36 3.58 -9.04
C ALA A 170 1.36 2.51 -9.55
N PRO A 171 0.50 2.85 -10.52
CA PRO A 171 -0.37 1.89 -11.18
C PRO A 171 0.41 0.85 -12.01
#